data_AF-A0A2N8C8K9-F1
#
_entry.id   AF-A0A2N8C8K9-F1
#
_cell.length_a   1.000
_cell.length_b   1.000
_cell.length_c   1.000
_cell.angle_alpha   90.00
_cell.angle_beta   90.00
_cell.angle_gamma   90.00
#
_symmetry.space_group_name_H-M   'P 1'
#
loop_
_entity.id
_entity.type
_entity.pdbx_description
1 polymer ?
#
loop_
_entity_poly.entity_id
_entity_poly.type
_entity_poly.pdbx_seq_one_letter_code
_entity_poly.pdbx_strand_id
1 'polypeptide(L)'
;MGPLNWIIAALGLLYLTAWFFERTPLQNFLNFCCWSKARAIDLEPIAPKAQQDELDRLYRILYSPRVSMQSSSETTAGNGPSGLAFVSSINALTIDLPGAEPDSVYLELSMVGDPVDTQASRDLIKNSPIHHYKTPRPWRDMTPHWLSSSICQWIPHKEGQGLRLSGPFKELRNILGTTPSTVSLRLRYRTPLIAMLGARTFIGGELGLAFTLNDTTGVIELRADPTPQLDRVSSYPLGEDHPGAIYLQPKDKQ
;
A
#
# COMPACT_ATOMS: atom_id res chain seq x y z
N MET A 1 -25.82 22.93 -39.84
CA MET A 1 -24.66 22.37 -39.11
C MET A 1 -25.04 22.34 -37.64
N GLY A 2 -25.28 21.14 -37.10
CA GLY A 2 -26.17 20.94 -35.96
C GLY A 2 -25.53 21.10 -34.56
N PRO A 3 -26.37 21.11 -33.50
CA PRO A 3 -25.96 21.26 -32.10
C PRO A 3 -25.01 20.15 -31.61
N LEU A 4 -25.01 18.99 -32.27
CA LEU A 4 -24.11 17.88 -31.97
C LEU A 4 -22.63 18.23 -32.19
N ASN A 5 -22.30 19.04 -33.20
CA ASN A 5 -20.91 19.42 -33.48
C ASN A 5 -20.35 20.36 -32.39
N TRP A 6 -21.20 21.19 -31.80
CA TRP A 6 -20.80 22.07 -30.69
C TRP A 6 -20.51 21.29 -29.41
N ILE A 7 -21.29 20.23 -29.14
CA ILE A 7 -21.06 19.34 -28.01
C ILE A 7 -19.75 18.57 -28.18
N ILE A 8 -19.47 18.07 -29.39
CA ILE A 8 -18.20 17.38 -29.69
C ILE A 8 -17.01 18.34 -29.57
N ALA A 9 -17.13 19.58 -30.05
CA ALA A 9 -16.09 20.59 -29.91
C ALA A 9 -15.84 20.96 -28.44
N ALA A 10 -16.89 21.11 -27.63
CA ALA A 10 -16.78 21.40 -26.21
C ALA A 10 -16.16 20.22 -25.43
N LEU A 11 -16.56 18.98 -25.72
CA LEU A 11 -15.96 17.77 -25.15
C LEU A 11 -14.49 17.62 -25.56
N GLY A 12 -14.15 17.92 -26.82
CA GLY A 12 -12.77 17.90 -27.30
C GLY A 12 -11.90 18.94 -26.61
N LEU A 13 -12.42 20.16 -26.40
CA LEU A 13 -11.73 21.21 -25.64
C LEU A 13 -11.52 20.80 -24.18
N LEU A 14 -12.55 20.25 -23.53
CA LEU A 14 -12.46 19.76 -22.15
C LEU A 14 -11.45 18.62 -22.01
N TYR A 15 -11.46 17.66 -22.94
CA TYR A 15 -10.50 16.56 -22.98
C TYR A 15 -9.06 17.07 -23.14
N LEU A 16 -8.83 18.02 -24.05
CA LEU A 16 -7.51 18.63 -24.24
C LEU A 16 -7.04 19.38 -22.98
N THR A 17 -7.93 20.10 -22.31
CA THR A 17 -7.58 20.76 -21.05
C THR A 17 -7.26 19.76 -19.95
N ALA A 18 -8.08 18.71 -19.77
CA ALA A 18 -7.84 17.66 -18.79
C ALA A 18 -6.50 16.96 -19.05
N TRP A 19 -6.22 16.57 -20.30
CA TRP A 19 -4.96 15.97 -20.71
C TRP A 19 -3.75 16.90 -20.50
N PHE A 20 -3.91 18.21 -20.74
CA PHE A 20 -2.87 19.20 -20.49
C PHE A 20 -2.59 19.40 -18.99
N PHE A 21 -3.60 19.22 -18.14
CA PHE A 21 -3.50 19.37 -16.69
C PHE A 21 -3.14 18.06 -15.95
N GLU A 22 -3.25 16.89 -16.59
CA GLU A 22 -2.73 15.61 -16.11
C GLU A 22 -1.19 15.55 -16.20
N ARG A 23 -0.51 16.48 -15.53
CA ARG A 23 0.93 16.40 -15.34
C ARG A 23 1.24 15.29 -14.36
N THR A 24 1.96 14.27 -14.84
CA THR A 24 2.43 13.19 -13.96
C THR A 24 3.33 13.77 -12.86
N PRO A 25 3.40 13.14 -11.67
CA PRO A 25 4.29 13.60 -10.60
C PRO A 25 5.74 13.74 -11.05
N LEU A 26 6.19 12.90 -11.99
CA LEU A 26 7.50 13.02 -12.63
C LEU A 26 7.64 14.29 -13.48
N GLN A 27 6.66 14.62 -14.32
CA GLN A 27 6.68 15.86 -15.10
C GLN A 27 6.66 17.10 -14.20
N ASN A 28 5.88 17.08 -13.12
CA ASN A 28 5.90 18.16 -12.13
C ASN A 28 7.26 18.27 -11.45
N PHE A 29 7.88 17.15 -11.04
CA PHE A 29 9.23 17.16 -10.48
C PHE A 29 10.24 17.76 -11.47
N LEU A 30 10.33 17.23 -12.69
CA LEU A 30 11.28 17.70 -13.70
C LEU A 30 11.15 19.20 -14.03
N ASN A 31 9.96 19.78 -13.90
CA ASN A 31 9.74 21.22 -14.11
C ASN A 31 10.31 22.12 -12.99
N PHE A 32 10.48 21.60 -11.76
CA PHE A 32 10.86 22.39 -10.58
C PHE A 32 12.19 21.99 -9.93
N CYS A 33 12.91 21.00 -10.47
CA CYS A 33 14.16 20.51 -9.90
C CYS A 33 15.41 21.30 -10.29
N CYS A 34 16.54 20.98 -9.63
CA CYS A 34 17.91 21.42 -9.97
C CYS A 34 18.23 21.54 -11.46
N TRP A 35 17.69 20.64 -12.29
CA TRP A 35 17.98 20.58 -13.72
C TRP A 35 16.89 21.20 -14.60
N SER A 36 15.90 21.85 -13.99
CA SER A 36 14.79 22.44 -14.73
C SER A 36 15.18 23.79 -15.34
N LYS A 37 14.56 24.08 -16.48
CA LYS A 37 14.69 25.38 -17.17
C LYS A 37 14.22 26.55 -16.30
N ALA A 38 13.32 26.31 -15.33
CA ALA A 38 12.82 27.32 -14.42
C ALA A 38 13.85 27.72 -13.35
N ARG A 39 14.72 26.78 -12.92
CA ARG A 39 15.79 27.05 -11.97
C ARG A 39 17.07 27.55 -12.62
N ALA A 40 17.27 27.33 -13.92
CA ALA A 40 18.42 27.83 -14.68
C ALA A 40 18.58 29.37 -14.69
N ILE A 41 17.59 30.12 -14.17
CA ILE A 41 17.62 31.58 -14.00
C ILE A 41 18.39 31.97 -12.72
N ASP A 42 18.42 31.09 -11.72
CA ASP A 42 19.08 31.32 -10.43
C ASP A 42 20.30 30.38 -10.29
N LEU A 43 21.49 30.98 -10.26
CA LEU A 43 22.78 30.29 -10.25
C LEU A 43 23.37 30.13 -8.84
N GLU A 44 22.62 30.48 -7.79
CA GLU A 44 23.10 30.35 -6.43
C GLU A 44 23.42 28.89 -6.06
N PRO A 45 24.49 28.64 -5.28
CA PRO A 45 24.81 27.30 -4.80
C PRO A 45 23.66 26.74 -3.98
N ILE A 46 23.13 25.60 -4.42
CA ILE A 46 22.05 24.92 -3.70
C ILE A 46 22.61 24.41 -2.38
N ALA A 47 21.94 24.77 -1.28
CA ALA A 47 22.29 24.24 0.03
C ALA A 47 22.28 22.69 -0.01
N PRO A 48 23.28 22.00 0.56
CA PRO A 48 23.39 20.53 0.50
C PRO A 48 22.12 19.79 0.95
N LYS A 49 21.40 20.35 1.94
CA LYS A 49 20.14 19.81 2.43
C LYS A 49 19.02 19.82 1.37
N ALA A 50 18.90 20.90 0.60
CA ALA A 50 17.89 20.99 -0.45
C ALA A 50 18.16 20.01 -1.61
N GLN A 51 19.43 19.70 -1.89
CA GLN A 51 19.79 18.67 -2.86
C GLN A 51 19.34 17.28 -2.42
N GLN A 52 19.52 16.97 -1.13
CA GLN A 52 19.07 15.70 -0.54
C GLN A 52 17.54 15.59 -0.56
N ASP A 53 16.82 16.64 -0.17
CA ASP A 53 15.36 16.66 -0.18
C ASP A 53 14.78 16.46 -1.60
N GLU A 54 15.42 17.05 -2.63
CA GLU A 54 15.03 16.84 -4.03
C GLU A 54 15.30 15.41 -4.51
N LEU A 55 16.45 14.86 -4.15
CA LEU A 55 16.81 13.49 -4.49
C LEU A 55 15.87 12.48 -3.83
N ASP A 56 15.55 12.67 -2.55
CA ASP A 56 14.58 11.85 -1.83
C ASP A 56 13.19 11.91 -2.46
N ARG A 57 12.79 13.09 -2.94
CA ARG A 57 11.52 13.26 -3.66
C ARG A 57 11.52 12.51 -5.00
N LEU A 58 12.63 12.52 -5.75
CA LEU A 58 12.76 11.71 -6.97
C LEU A 58 12.64 10.21 -6.63
N TYR A 59 13.33 9.74 -5.59
CA TYR A 59 13.27 8.34 -5.20
C TYR A 59 11.88 7.92 -4.77
N ARG A 60 11.15 8.77 -4.05
CA ARG A 60 9.76 8.49 -3.73
C ARG A 60 8.90 8.37 -4.98
N ILE A 61 9.14 9.18 -6.02
CA ILE A 61 8.38 9.09 -7.27
C ILE A 61 8.70 7.79 -8.04
N LEU A 62 9.97 7.40 -8.09
CA LEU A 62 10.42 6.25 -8.89
C LEU A 62 10.21 4.90 -8.18
N TYR A 63 10.49 4.86 -6.89
CA TYR A 63 10.61 3.62 -6.12
C TYR A 63 9.56 3.47 -5.02
N SER A 64 8.51 4.31 -4.98
CA SER A 64 7.40 4.09 -4.05
C SER A 64 6.76 2.73 -4.29
N PRO A 65 6.61 1.90 -3.24
CA PRO A 65 5.73 0.75 -3.25
C PRO A 65 4.35 1.13 -3.79
N ARG A 66 3.78 0.26 -4.61
CA ARG A 66 2.41 0.38 -5.10
C ARG A 66 1.60 -0.72 -4.44
N VAL A 67 0.57 -0.31 -3.71
CA VAL A 67 -0.30 -1.22 -2.97
C VAL A 67 -1.66 -1.21 -3.64
N SER A 68 -2.19 -2.40 -3.94
CA SER A 68 -3.54 -2.57 -4.48
C SER A 68 -4.25 -3.71 -3.75
N MET A 69 -5.57 -3.66 -3.76
CA MET A 69 -6.40 -4.67 -3.10
C MET A 69 -7.58 -5.08 -3.96
N GLN A 70 -8.08 -6.26 -3.68
CA GLN A 70 -9.37 -6.74 -4.16
C GLN A 70 -10.30 -6.87 -2.96
N SER A 71 -11.43 -6.17 -3.00
CA SER A 71 -12.46 -6.20 -1.97
C SER A 71 -13.79 -6.70 -2.53
N SER A 72 -14.65 -7.16 -1.62
CA SER A 72 -16.06 -7.45 -1.89
C SER A 72 -16.91 -6.84 -0.79
N SER A 73 -18.14 -6.49 -1.14
CA SER A 73 -19.16 -6.03 -0.20
C SER A 73 -20.40 -6.89 -0.34
N GLU A 74 -20.86 -7.45 0.77
CA GLU A 74 -22.08 -8.27 0.82
C GLU A 74 -23.18 -7.55 1.60
N THR A 75 -24.41 -7.68 1.11
CA THR A 75 -25.59 -7.20 1.81
C THR A 75 -26.04 -8.25 2.82
N THR A 76 -26.11 -7.85 4.07
CA THR A 76 -26.54 -8.67 5.21
C THR A 76 -27.76 -8.04 5.89
N ALA A 77 -28.46 -8.81 6.74
CA ALA A 77 -29.52 -8.25 7.56
C ALA A 77 -28.94 -7.27 8.59
N GLY A 78 -29.49 -6.07 8.64
CA GLY A 78 -29.06 -4.99 9.54
C GLY A 78 -30.18 -4.52 10.45
N ASN A 79 -29.83 -3.99 11.62
CA ASN A 79 -30.80 -3.42 12.57
C ASN A 79 -31.21 -1.97 12.24
N GLY A 80 -30.85 -1.48 11.05
CA GLY A 80 -31.16 -0.12 10.59
C GLY A 80 -32.55 0.01 9.97
N PRO A 81 -32.98 1.23 9.57
CA PRO A 81 -34.31 1.50 9.03
C PRO A 81 -34.64 0.70 7.76
N SER A 82 -33.61 0.38 6.97
CA SER A 82 -33.73 -0.41 5.75
C SER A 82 -33.72 -1.93 5.99
N GLY A 83 -33.43 -2.39 7.20
CA GLY A 83 -33.23 -3.83 7.50
C GLY A 83 -31.98 -4.44 6.87
N LEU A 84 -31.13 -3.63 6.23
CA LEU A 84 -29.94 -4.06 5.49
C LEU A 84 -28.66 -3.43 6.07
N ALA A 85 -27.57 -4.19 6.09
CA ALA A 85 -26.24 -3.76 6.45
C ALA A 85 -25.24 -4.26 5.40
N PHE A 86 -24.30 -3.42 4.98
CA PHE A 86 -23.23 -3.80 4.07
C PHE A 86 -22.00 -4.19 4.87
N VAL A 87 -21.46 -5.37 4.59
CA VAL A 87 -20.21 -5.85 5.20
C VAL A 87 -19.17 -5.91 4.09
N SER A 88 -18.21 -5.00 4.16
CA SER A 88 -17.05 -5.02 3.28
C SER A 88 -15.98 -5.98 3.80
N SER A 89 -15.24 -6.55 2.87
CA SER A 89 -14.17 -7.49 3.16
C SER A 89 -13.06 -7.37 2.12
N ILE A 90 -11.81 -7.45 2.56
CA ILE A 90 -10.64 -7.40 1.71
C ILE A 90 -10.21 -8.85 1.43
N ASN A 91 -10.33 -9.25 0.18
CA ASN A 91 -10.09 -10.63 -0.27
C ASN A 91 -8.63 -10.89 -0.58
N ALA A 92 -7.95 -9.93 -1.21
CA ALA A 92 -6.56 -10.08 -1.61
C ALA A 92 -5.81 -8.75 -1.60
N LEU A 93 -4.49 -8.85 -1.43
CA LEU A 93 -3.54 -7.75 -1.41
C LEU A 93 -2.44 -8.02 -2.43
N THR A 94 -2.04 -6.98 -3.15
CA THR A 94 -0.86 -6.99 -4.03
C THR A 94 0.02 -5.79 -3.70
N ILE A 95 1.32 -6.04 -3.55
CA ILE A 95 2.35 -5.05 -3.24
C ILE A 95 3.42 -5.16 -4.31
N ASP A 96 3.56 -4.11 -5.11
CA ASP A 96 4.61 -4.00 -6.13
C ASP A 96 5.71 -3.06 -5.63
N LEU A 97 6.94 -3.55 -5.63
CA LEU A 97 8.15 -2.85 -5.22
C LEU A 97 9.01 -2.61 -6.47
N PRO A 98 8.86 -1.44 -7.12
CA PRO A 98 9.67 -1.11 -8.29
C PRO A 98 11.15 -0.98 -7.92
N GLY A 99 12.04 -1.42 -8.81
CA GLY A 99 13.49 -1.34 -8.63
C GLY A 99 14.08 -2.30 -7.61
N ALA A 100 13.31 -3.28 -7.14
CA ALA A 100 13.82 -4.32 -6.24
C ALA A 100 14.74 -5.27 -7.02
N GLU A 101 15.84 -5.67 -6.40
CA GLU A 101 16.81 -6.61 -6.98
C GLU A 101 16.98 -7.83 -6.06
N PRO A 102 17.10 -9.05 -6.62
CA PRO A 102 17.22 -10.28 -5.84
C PRO A 102 18.32 -10.27 -4.78
N ASP A 103 19.49 -9.73 -5.13
CA ASP A 103 20.70 -9.91 -4.32
C ASP A 103 20.87 -8.84 -3.23
N SER A 104 20.02 -7.82 -3.20
CA SER A 104 20.28 -6.61 -2.40
C SER A 104 19.04 -5.90 -1.86
N VAL A 105 17.84 -6.41 -2.17
CA VAL A 105 16.61 -5.83 -1.63
C VAL A 105 16.52 -6.03 -0.12
N TYR A 106 16.11 -4.97 0.57
CA TYR A 106 15.67 -5.07 1.95
C TYR A 106 14.20 -4.70 2.06
N LEU A 107 13.43 -5.56 2.73
CA LEU A 107 12.00 -5.41 2.90
C LEU A 107 11.56 -5.88 4.29
N GLU A 108 10.89 -5.01 5.03
CA GLU A 108 10.08 -5.39 6.19
C GLU A 108 8.61 -5.07 5.94
N LEU A 109 7.75 -5.96 6.43
CA LEU A 109 6.31 -5.82 6.40
C LEU A 109 5.74 -5.88 7.83
N SER A 110 4.88 -4.93 8.15
CA SER A 110 3.99 -4.98 9.31
C SER A 110 2.56 -4.77 8.85
N MET A 111 1.60 -5.49 9.40
CA MET A 111 0.20 -5.41 8.98
C MET A 111 -0.73 -5.70 10.14
N VAL A 112 -1.74 -4.85 10.29
CA VAL A 112 -2.86 -5.04 11.20
C VAL A 112 -4.17 -5.00 10.46
N GLY A 113 -5.12 -5.82 10.88
CA GLY A 113 -6.47 -5.81 10.34
C GLY A 113 -7.51 -6.11 11.40
N ASP A 114 -8.77 -5.95 11.05
CA ASP A 114 -9.94 -6.10 11.91
C ASP A 114 -10.84 -7.30 11.53
N PRO A 115 -10.29 -8.53 11.39
CA PRO A 115 -11.10 -9.70 11.10
C PRO A 115 -12.06 -10.00 12.26
N VAL A 116 -13.17 -10.70 11.97
CA VAL A 116 -14.07 -11.20 13.00
C VAL A 116 -13.36 -12.23 13.88
N ASP A 117 -13.37 -12.01 15.19
CA ASP A 117 -12.88 -12.98 16.16
C ASP A 117 -13.98 -14.00 16.51
N THR A 118 -13.82 -15.24 16.04
CA THR A 118 -14.82 -16.30 16.26
C THR A 118 -14.87 -16.79 17.71
N GLN A 119 -13.78 -16.71 18.45
CA GLN A 119 -13.74 -17.18 19.84
C GLN A 119 -14.41 -16.15 20.74
N ALA A 120 -14.01 -14.88 20.61
CA ALA A 120 -14.64 -13.79 21.34
C ALA A 120 -16.13 -13.63 20.99
N SER A 121 -16.50 -13.87 19.73
CA SER A 121 -17.90 -13.97 19.28
C SER A 121 -18.68 -15.03 20.06
N ARG A 122 -18.17 -16.27 20.14
CA ARG A 122 -18.81 -17.38 20.89
C ARG A 122 -18.93 -17.08 22.39
N ASP A 123 -17.90 -16.51 22.99
CA ASP A 123 -17.90 -16.14 24.40
C ASP A 123 -18.90 -15.02 24.69
N LEU A 124 -19.02 -14.04 23.80
CA LEU A 124 -20.03 -12.98 23.92
C LEU A 124 -21.45 -13.52 23.76
N ILE A 125 -21.71 -14.42 22.81
CA ILE A 125 -23.02 -15.07 22.64
C ILE A 125 -23.41 -15.83 23.91
N LYS A 126 -22.45 -16.54 24.52
CA LYS A 126 -22.69 -17.34 25.72
C LYS A 126 -22.98 -16.48 26.96
N ASN A 127 -22.41 -15.28 27.03
CA ASN A 127 -22.38 -14.47 28.26
C ASN A 127 -23.14 -13.12 28.18
N SER A 128 -23.65 -12.69 27.01
CA SER A 128 -24.32 -11.39 26.85
C SER A 128 -25.85 -11.48 26.73
N PRO A 129 -26.60 -10.48 27.27
CA PRO A 129 -28.02 -10.31 27.00
C PRO A 129 -28.31 -10.06 25.52
N ILE A 130 -29.45 -10.59 25.06
CA ILE A 130 -29.82 -10.84 23.65
C ILE A 130 -29.95 -9.56 22.79
N HIS A 131 -29.94 -8.35 23.38
CA HIS A 131 -30.42 -7.15 22.69
C HIS A 131 -29.37 -6.27 21.97
N HIS A 132 -28.06 -6.48 22.15
CA HIS A 132 -27.05 -5.64 21.47
C HIS A 132 -25.79 -6.41 21.06
N TYR A 133 -25.96 -7.62 20.53
CA TYR A 133 -24.84 -8.41 20.05
C TYR A 133 -24.17 -7.74 18.84
N LYS A 134 -22.90 -7.35 18.99
CA LYS A 134 -22.03 -6.92 17.89
C LYS A 134 -20.81 -7.84 17.86
N THR A 135 -20.60 -8.47 16.71
CA THR A 135 -19.45 -9.36 16.51
C THR A 135 -18.13 -8.59 16.72
N PRO A 136 -17.24 -9.05 17.60
CA PRO A 136 -15.98 -8.37 17.90
C PRO A 136 -15.03 -8.44 16.70
N ARG A 137 -14.46 -7.29 16.35
CA ARG A 137 -13.45 -7.11 15.29
C ARG A 137 -12.22 -6.39 15.86
N PRO A 138 -11.41 -7.06 16.71
CA PRO A 138 -10.23 -6.44 17.28
C PRO A 138 -9.15 -6.27 16.20
N TRP A 139 -8.33 -5.23 16.35
CA TRP A 139 -7.11 -5.08 15.55
C TRP A 139 -6.11 -6.16 15.93
N ARG A 140 -5.67 -6.97 14.96
CA ARG A 140 -4.72 -8.06 15.15
C ARG A 140 -3.61 -8.00 14.11
N ASP A 141 -2.45 -8.55 14.48
CA ASP A 141 -1.36 -8.78 13.53
C ASP A 141 -1.81 -9.78 12.46
N MET A 142 -1.82 -9.31 11.21
CA MET A 142 -2.21 -10.09 10.04
C MET A 142 -1.02 -10.53 9.20
N THR A 143 0.18 -10.00 9.47
CA THR A 143 1.38 -10.28 8.67
C THR A 143 1.69 -11.77 8.55
N PRO A 144 1.82 -12.56 9.64
CA PRO A 144 2.20 -13.97 9.51
C PRO A 144 1.12 -14.78 8.79
N HIS A 145 -0.15 -14.43 9.00
CA HIS A 145 -1.28 -15.08 8.34
C HIS A 145 -1.30 -14.82 6.84
N TRP A 146 -1.20 -13.55 6.43
CA TRP A 146 -1.21 -13.18 5.02
C TRP A 146 0.04 -13.68 4.29
N LEU A 147 1.22 -13.56 4.91
CA LEU A 147 2.47 -14.05 4.34
C LEU A 147 2.35 -15.53 4.00
N SER A 148 1.86 -16.37 4.91
CA SER A 148 1.74 -17.83 4.72
C SER A 148 0.93 -18.24 3.47
N SER A 149 0.05 -17.37 2.97
CA SER A 149 -0.74 -17.57 1.75
C SER A 149 -0.30 -16.71 0.57
N SER A 150 0.69 -15.85 0.76
CA SER A 150 1.24 -14.98 -0.27
C SER A 150 2.27 -15.70 -1.12
N ILE A 151 2.43 -15.20 -2.34
CA ILE A 151 3.47 -15.59 -3.28
C ILE A 151 4.36 -14.37 -3.55
N CYS A 152 5.62 -14.65 -3.81
CA CYS A 152 6.60 -13.64 -4.20
C CYS A 152 7.07 -13.91 -5.62
N GLN A 153 7.04 -12.89 -6.47
CA GLN A 153 7.40 -12.99 -7.88
C GLN A 153 8.30 -11.82 -8.29
N TRP A 154 9.42 -12.15 -8.93
CA TRP A 154 10.31 -11.16 -9.52
C TRP A 154 9.76 -10.65 -10.86
N ILE A 155 9.56 -9.34 -10.97
CA ILE A 155 9.13 -8.67 -12.19
C ILE A 155 10.35 -8.57 -13.14
N PRO A 156 10.26 -9.08 -14.38
CA PRO A 156 11.37 -9.02 -15.34
C PRO A 156 11.80 -7.59 -15.69
N HIS A 157 13.07 -7.41 -16.09
CA HIS A 157 13.61 -6.11 -16.50
C HIS A 157 12.82 -5.44 -17.63
N LYS A 158 12.28 -6.24 -18.57
CA LYS A 158 11.46 -5.74 -19.70
C LYS A 158 10.16 -5.08 -19.25
N GLU A 159 9.69 -5.40 -18.05
CA GLU A 159 8.45 -4.89 -17.46
C GLU A 159 8.71 -3.83 -16.38
N GLY A 160 9.97 -3.44 -16.17
CA GLY A 160 10.36 -2.37 -15.25
C GLY A 160 11.17 -2.79 -14.03
N GLN A 161 11.52 -4.08 -13.90
CA GLN A 161 12.28 -4.69 -12.79
C GLN A 161 11.73 -4.40 -11.39
N GLY A 162 11.47 -5.45 -10.62
CA GLY A 162 11.03 -5.28 -9.25
C GLY A 162 10.52 -6.56 -8.61
N LEU A 163 9.80 -6.39 -7.51
CA LEU A 163 9.23 -7.48 -6.74
C LEU A 163 7.73 -7.31 -6.60
N ARG A 164 6.97 -8.38 -6.81
CA ARG A 164 5.54 -8.43 -6.56
C ARG A 164 5.27 -9.45 -5.45
N LEU A 165 4.67 -8.98 -4.36
CA LEU A 165 4.05 -9.84 -3.35
C LEU A 165 2.54 -9.82 -3.57
N SER A 166 1.92 -10.98 -3.71
CA SER A 166 0.47 -11.06 -3.88
C SER A 166 -0.11 -12.24 -3.11
N GLY A 167 -1.30 -12.09 -2.55
CA GLY A 167 -1.92 -13.17 -1.80
C GLY A 167 -3.31 -12.86 -1.29
N PRO A 168 -4.15 -13.89 -1.10
CA PRO A 168 -5.45 -13.73 -0.47
C PRO A 168 -5.32 -13.59 1.05
N PHE A 169 -6.29 -12.93 1.66
CA PHE A 169 -6.58 -13.10 3.09
C PHE A 169 -7.40 -14.38 3.26
N LYS A 170 -6.95 -15.29 4.12
CA LYS A 170 -7.65 -16.54 4.39
C LYS A 170 -8.34 -16.49 5.75
N GLU A 171 -9.56 -17.01 5.79
CA GLU A 171 -10.23 -17.32 7.04
C GLU A 171 -9.51 -18.48 7.74
N LEU A 172 -9.31 -18.37 9.05
CA LEU A 172 -8.79 -19.45 9.86
C LEU A 172 -9.91 -20.03 10.71
N ARG A 173 -10.24 -21.30 10.48
CA ARG A 173 -11.24 -22.02 11.27
C ARG A 173 -10.97 -21.85 12.76
N ASN A 174 -12.01 -21.44 13.51
CA ASN A 174 -11.98 -21.20 14.95
C ASN A 174 -11.03 -20.09 15.45
N ILE A 175 -10.50 -19.24 14.56
CA ILE A 175 -9.69 -18.07 14.93
C ILE A 175 -10.26 -16.83 14.22
N LEU A 176 -10.21 -16.79 12.89
CA LEU A 176 -10.69 -15.69 12.06
C LEU A 176 -11.94 -16.11 11.30
N GLY A 177 -13.08 -15.52 11.64
CA GLY A 177 -14.39 -15.88 11.09
C GLY A 177 -14.71 -15.21 9.76
N THR A 178 -13.95 -14.17 9.41
CA THR A 178 -14.02 -13.46 8.14
C THR A 178 -12.63 -12.94 7.78
N THR A 179 -12.45 -12.54 6.53
CA THR A 179 -11.37 -11.65 6.11
C THR A 179 -11.53 -10.25 6.75
N PRO A 180 -10.46 -9.44 6.82
CA PRO A 180 -10.51 -8.11 7.42
C PRO A 180 -11.31 -7.12 6.55
N SER A 181 -12.01 -6.18 7.18
CA SER A 181 -12.71 -5.08 6.50
C SER A 181 -11.79 -3.89 6.23
N THR A 182 -10.86 -3.65 7.15
CA THR A 182 -9.83 -2.63 7.09
C THR A 182 -8.48 -3.26 7.40
N VAL A 183 -7.47 -2.89 6.62
CA VAL A 183 -6.08 -3.29 6.87
C VAL A 183 -5.21 -2.05 6.90
N SER A 184 -4.33 -1.92 7.89
CA SER A 184 -3.25 -0.95 7.88
C SER A 184 -1.93 -1.70 7.77
N LEU A 185 -1.05 -1.28 6.87
CA LEU A 185 0.25 -1.92 6.65
C LEU A 185 1.37 -0.90 6.57
N ARG A 186 2.58 -1.32 6.94
CA ARG A 186 3.82 -0.55 6.86
C ARG A 186 4.85 -1.34 6.08
N LEU A 187 5.51 -0.65 5.16
CA LEU A 187 6.56 -1.17 4.30
C LEU A 187 7.84 -0.39 4.53
N ARG A 188 8.88 -1.07 5.01
CA ARG A 188 10.24 -0.51 5.06
C ARG A 188 11.03 -1.16 3.95
N TYR A 189 11.11 -0.43 2.84
CA TYR A 189 11.70 -0.89 1.60
C TYR A 189 12.93 -0.06 1.26
N ARG A 190 14.03 -0.73 0.92
CA ARG A 190 15.28 -0.11 0.48
C ARG A 190 15.78 -0.79 -0.79
N THR A 191 16.12 0.03 -1.79
CA THR A 191 16.78 -0.43 -3.01
C THR A 191 18.30 -0.41 -2.85
N PRO A 192 19.03 -1.23 -3.61
CA PRO A 192 20.50 -1.16 -3.67
C PRO A 192 21.02 0.24 -3.98
N LEU A 193 20.34 0.99 -4.84
CA LEU A 193 20.73 2.35 -5.21
C LEU A 193 20.74 3.29 -3.98
N ILE A 194 19.75 3.18 -3.10
CA ILE A 194 19.71 3.94 -1.84
C ILE A 194 20.82 3.48 -0.89
N ALA A 195 21.05 2.17 -0.80
CA ALA A 195 22.13 1.63 0.02
C ALA A 195 23.52 2.08 -0.45
N MET A 196 23.77 2.12 -1.77
CA MET A 196 25.04 2.55 -2.38
C MET A 196 25.35 4.04 -2.14
N LEU A 197 24.33 4.87 -1.98
CA LEU A 197 24.50 6.30 -1.71
C LEU A 197 24.79 6.61 -0.24
N GLY A 198 24.94 5.57 0.61
CA GLY A 198 25.15 5.72 2.04
C GLY A 198 23.92 6.22 2.79
N ALA A 199 22.78 6.37 2.10
CA ALA A 199 21.50 6.65 2.70
C ALA A 199 21.03 5.40 3.45
N ARG A 200 21.05 5.46 4.78
CA ARG A 200 20.54 4.39 5.65
C ARG A 200 19.01 4.37 5.72
N THR A 201 18.36 5.30 5.04
CA THR A 201 16.92 5.55 5.10
C THR A 201 16.15 4.61 4.18
N PHE A 202 14.90 4.34 4.54
CA PHE A 202 13.96 3.63 3.67
C PHE A 202 13.22 4.63 2.78
N ILE A 203 12.60 4.12 1.71
CA ILE A 203 11.64 4.92 0.95
C ILE A 203 10.56 5.42 1.94
N GLY A 204 10.38 6.74 2.02
CA GLY A 204 9.44 7.38 2.97
C GLY A 204 10.02 7.74 4.34
N GLY A 205 11.31 7.49 4.59
CA GLY A 205 12.00 7.79 5.85
C GLY A 205 12.19 6.56 6.74
N GLU A 206 12.65 6.75 7.98
CA GLU A 206 13.03 5.66 8.90
C GLU A 206 11.89 4.66 9.21
N LEU A 207 10.66 5.18 9.28
CA LEU A 207 9.45 4.39 9.52
C LEU A 207 8.92 3.71 8.24
N GLY A 208 9.50 3.99 7.08
CA GLY A 208 9.00 3.54 5.78
C GLY A 208 7.68 4.21 5.40
N LEU A 209 6.91 3.53 4.55
CA LEU A 209 5.60 3.99 4.08
C LEU A 209 4.48 3.19 4.73
N ALA A 210 3.45 3.90 5.19
CA ALA A 210 2.26 3.29 5.78
C ALA A 210 1.04 3.50 4.87
N PHE A 211 0.17 2.50 4.83
CA PHE A 211 -1.04 2.49 4.02
C PHE A 211 -2.22 1.98 4.83
N THR A 212 -3.40 2.53 4.58
CA THR A 212 -4.68 1.99 5.05
C THR A 212 -5.53 1.59 3.85
N LEU A 213 -6.09 0.39 3.91
CA LEU A 213 -6.90 -0.24 2.90
C LEU A 213 -8.31 -0.44 3.45
N ASN A 214 -9.32 0.04 2.71
CA ASN A 214 -10.72 -0.18 2.99
C ASN A 214 -11.50 -0.15 1.67
N ASP A 215 -12.51 -1.01 1.53
CA ASP A 215 -13.41 -1.06 0.38
C ASP A 215 -14.02 0.30 0.00
N THR A 216 -14.32 1.16 1.00
CA THR A 216 -14.95 2.46 0.73
C THR A 216 -14.00 3.54 0.21
N THR A 217 -12.77 3.55 0.72
CA THR A 217 -11.79 4.61 0.42
C THR A 217 -10.69 4.17 -0.55
N GLY A 218 -10.62 2.87 -0.85
CA GLY A 218 -9.49 2.29 -1.57
C GLY A 218 -8.24 2.23 -0.70
N VAL A 219 -7.09 2.44 -1.35
CA VAL A 219 -5.78 2.47 -0.70
C VAL A 219 -5.37 3.92 -0.43
N ILE A 220 -5.15 4.26 0.83
CA ILE A 220 -4.67 5.57 1.26
C ILE A 220 -3.26 5.43 1.82
N GLU A 221 -2.31 6.19 1.28
CA GLU A 221 -0.98 6.36 1.87
C GLU A 221 -1.05 7.35 3.05
N LEU A 222 -0.62 6.91 4.23
CA LEU A 222 -0.57 7.72 5.45
C LEU A 222 0.73 8.53 5.49
N ARG A 223 0.62 9.86 5.51
CA ARG A 223 1.77 10.76 5.36
C ARG A 223 2.13 11.36 6.70
N ALA A 224 3.07 10.72 7.40
CA ALA A 224 3.53 11.12 8.73
C ALA A 224 2.43 11.15 9.82
N ASP A 225 1.26 10.55 9.53
CA ASP A 225 0.21 10.37 10.50
C ASP A 225 0.61 9.30 11.54
N PRO A 226 0.28 9.48 12.83
CA PRO A 226 0.54 8.47 13.83
C PRO A 226 -0.27 7.20 13.54
N THR A 227 0.37 6.03 13.62
CA THR A 227 -0.28 4.73 13.36
C THR A 227 -0.25 3.83 14.59
N PRO A 228 -0.96 4.20 15.68
CA PRO A 228 -0.78 3.58 16.99
C PRO A 228 -1.12 2.09 17.01
N GLN A 229 -2.02 1.59 16.15
CA GLN A 229 -2.31 0.16 16.04
C GLN A 229 -1.18 -0.60 15.34
N LEU A 230 -0.59 0.01 14.31
CA LEU A 230 0.47 -0.58 13.49
C LEU A 230 1.83 -0.56 14.21
N ASP A 231 2.07 0.48 15.02
CA ASP A 231 3.28 0.64 15.85
C ASP A 231 3.38 -0.41 16.97
N ARG A 232 2.28 -1.08 17.30
CA ARG A 232 2.20 -2.13 18.33
C ARG A 232 2.53 -3.53 17.80
N VAL A 233 2.65 -3.68 16.48
CA VAL A 233 2.80 -4.99 15.84
C VAL A 233 4.22 -5.18 15.34
N SER A 234 4.66 -6.44 15.39
CA SER A 234 6.00 -6.85 14.98
C SER A 234 6.29 -6.49 13.52
N SER A 235 7.53 -6.11 13.26
CA SER A 235 8.07 -6.01 11.90
C SER A 235 8.61 -7.36 11.46
N TYR A 236 8.23 -7.80 10.26
CA TYR A 236 8.67 -9.06 9.70
C TYR A 236 9.64 -8.78 8.54
N PRO A 237 10.96 -8.95 8.75
CA PRO A 237 11.94 -8.88 7.68
C PRO A 237 11.80 -10.08 6.73
N LEU A 238 11.82 -9.82 5.43
CA LEU A 238 11.60 -10.82 4.39
C LEU A 238 12.90 -11.27 3.66
N GLY A 239 14.07 -10.73 4.06
CA GLY A 239 15.38 -11.01 3.43
C GLY A 239 16.08 -12.24 4.01
N GLU A 240 17.27 -12.58 3.45
CA GLU A 240 18.10 -13.69 3.94
C GLU A 240 18.42 -13.56 5.45
N ASP A 241 18.65 -14.71 6.11
CA ASP A 241 18.88 -14.89 7.55
C ASP A 241 17.67 -14.79 8.52
N HIS A 242 16.44 -14.67 8.02
CA HIS A 242 15.24 -14.56 8.87
C HIS A 242 14.12 -15.56 8.50
N PRO A 243 13.13 -15.83 9.37
CA PRO A 243 12.01 -16.74 9.08
C PRO A 243 11.16 -16.35 7.85
N GLY A 244 11.32 -15.13 7.32
CA GLY A 244 10.73 -14.63 6.06
C GLY A 244 11.65 -14.75 4.83
N ALA A 245 12.88 -15.26 4.97
CA ALA A 245 13.87 -15.38 3.90
C ALA A 245 13.43 -16.23 2.70
N ILE A 246 12.40 -17.07 2.87
CA ILE A 246 11.84 -17.89 1.79
C ILE A 246 11.18 -17.01 0.71
N TYR A 247 10.71 -15.80 1.06
CA TYR A 247 10.03 -14.92 0.11
C TYR A 247 11.00 -14.23 -0.85
N LEU A 248 12.22 -13.89 -0.43
CA LEU A 248 13.20 -13.18 -1.27
C LEU A 248 14.21 -14.11 -1.96
N GLN A 249 13.82 -15.34 -2.31
CA GLN A 249 14.74 -16.23 -3.02
C GLN A 249 15.06 -15.72 -4.43
N PRO A 250 16.34 -15.76 -4.85
CA PRO A 250 16.74 -15.38 -6.19
C PRO A 250 16.12 -16.31 -7.24
N LYS A 251 15.95 -15.79 -8.45
CA LYS A 251 15.24 -16.43 -9.56
C LYS A 251 15.82 -17.79 -9.99
N ASP A 252 17.09 -18.06 -9.66
CA ASP A 252 17.87 -19.19 -10.16
C ASP A 252 18.27 -20.18 -9.04
N LYS A 253 17.27 -20.81 -8.41
CA LYS A 253 17.44 -22.08 -7.68
C LYS A 253 16.46 -23.16 -8.18
N GLN A 254 16.37 -23.31 -9.49
CA GLN A 254 15.85 -24.52 -10.16
C GLN A 254 16.86 -25.03 -11.18
#